data_AF-Q32D96-F1
#
_entry.id   AF-Q32D96-F1
#
_cell.length_a   1.000
_cell.length_b   1.000
_cell.length_c   1.000
_cell.angle_alpha   90.00
_cell.angle_beta   90.00
_cell.angle_gamma   90.00
#
_symmetry.space_group_name_H-M   'P 1'
#
loop_
_entity.id
_entity.type
_entity.pdbx_description
1 polymer ?
#
loop_
_entity_poly.entity_id
_entity_poly.type
_entity_poly.pdbx_seq_one_letter_code
_entity_poly.pdbx_strand_id
1 'polypeptide(L)'
;MALIGFSQGAIMALESIKAEPGLASRVIAFNGRYASLPETASTATTIHLIHGGEDPVIDLAHAVAAQEALISAGGDVTLDIVEDLGHAIDNRSMQFALDHWRYTIPKHYFDEALSGGKPGDDDVIEMM
;
A
#
# COMPACT_ATOMS: atom_id res chain seq x y z
N MET A 1 -7.57 -9.77 1.26
CA MET A 1 -6.33 -10.60 1.30
C MET A 1 -5.14 -9.68 1.15
N ALA A 2 -3.97 -10.04 1.67
CA ALA A 2 -2.78 -9.21 1.60
C ALA A 2 -1.57 -9.91 0.99
N LEU A 3 -0.74 -9.14 0.31
CA LEU A 3 0.57 -9.56 -0.17
C LEU A 3 1.64 -8.88 0.67
N ILE A 4 2.62 -9.66 1.11
CA ILE A 4 3.76 -9.16 1.87
C ILE A 4 5.02 -9.65 1.17
N GLY A 5 5.93 -8.74 0.90
CA GLY A 5 7.16 -9.05 0.17
C GLY A 5 8.35 -8.29 0.72
N PHE A 6 9.53 -8.88 0.55
CA PHE A 6 10.82 -8.26 0.83
C PHE A 6 11.67 -8.29 -0.43
N SER A 7 12.39 -7.21 -0.73
CA SER A 7 13.32 -7.14 -1.87
C SER A 7 12.61 -7.51 -3.18
N GLN A 8 13.05 -8.55 -3.89
CA GLN A 8 12.37 -9.04 -5.09
C GLN A 8 10.90 -9.45 -4.82
N GLY A 9 10.59 -10.01 -3.65
CA GLY A 9 9.22 -10.34 -3.28
C GLY A 9 8.35 -9.09 -3.13
N ALA A 10 8.92 -7.97 -2.65
CA ALA A 10 8.22 -6.68 -2.59
C ALA A 10 7.96 -6.13 -3.99
N ILE A 11 8.95 -6.22 -4.89
CA ILE A 11 8.80 -5.84 -6.31
C ILE A 11 7.67 -6.67 -6.96
N MET A 12 7.68 -7.99 -6.75
CA MET A 12 6.64 -8.88 -7.27
C MET A 12 5.26 -8.51 -6.74
N ALA A 13 5.12 -8.24 -5.44
CA ALA A 13 3.83 -7.85 -4.85
C ALA A 13 3.30 -6.53 -5.45
N LEU A 14 4.16 -5.51 -5.57
CA LEU A 14 3.83 -4.20 -6.14
C LEU A 14 3.48 -4.30 -7.63
N GLU A 15 4.27 -5.02 -8.42
CA GLU A 15 4.00 -5.22 -9.83
C GLU A 15 2.76 -6.08 -10.07
N SER A 16 2.46 -7.03 -9.17
CA SER A 16 1.26 -7.88 -9.28
C SER A 16 -0.03 -7.08 -9.08
N ILE A 17 -0.10 -6.19 -8.08
CA ILE A 17 -1.29 -5.34 -7.90
C ILE A 17 -1.42 -4.27 -8.98
N LYS A 18 -0.30 -3.88 -9.61
CA LYS A 18 -0.31 -2.97 -10.76
C LYS A 18 -0.83 -3.66 -12.02
N ALA A 19 -0.47 -4.93 -12.21
CA ALA A 19 -0.90 -5.73 -13.35
C ALA A 19 -2.36 -6.22 -13.21
N GLU A 20 -2.80 -6.53 -11.99
CA GLU A 20 -4.13 -7.06 -11.70
C GLU A 20 -4.80 -6.26 -10.55
N PRO A 21 -5.55 -5.19 -10.89
CA PRO A 21 -6.31 -4.43 -9.91
C PRO A 21 -7.30 -5.32 -9.15
N GLY A 22 -7.31 -5.23 -7.82
CA GLY A 22 -8.18 -6.03 -6.96
C GLY A 22 -7.60 -7.38 -6.52
N LEU A 23 -6.40 -7.75 -7.00
CA LEU A 23 -5.70 -8.98 -6.57
C LEU A 23 -5.50 -9.05 -5.04
N ALA A 24 -5.18 -7.91 -4.42
CA ALA A 24 -5.00 -7.79 -2.98
C ALA A 24 -5.58 -6.47 -2.47
N SER A 25 -6.17 -6.51 -1.28
CA SER A 25 -6.68 -5.32 -0.62
C SER A 25 -5.57 -4.57 0.13
N ARG A 26 -4.45 -5.24 0.41
CA ARG A 26 -3.28 -4.66 1.09
C ARG A 26 -1.97 -5.19 0.53
N VAL A 27 -0.97 -4.33 0.44
CA VAL A 27 0.42 -4.71 0.16
C VAL A 27 1.34 -4.14 1.23
N ILE A 28 2.22 -4.97 1.80
CA ILE A 28 3.33 -4.52 2.62
C ILE A 28 4.63 -4.87 1.88
N ALA A 29 5.37 -3.84 1.48
CA ALA A 29 6.56 -3.95 0.65
C ALA A 29 7.79 -3.49 1.44
N PHE A 30 8.57 -4.46 1.93
CA PHE A 30 9.82 -4.21 2.61
C PHE A 30 10.98 -4.06 1.62
N ASN A 31 11.78 -3.00 1.77
CA ASN A 31 13.05 -2.82 1.05
C ASN A 31 12.90 -3.06 -0.46
N GLY A 32 11.83 -2.55 -1.04
CA GLY A 32 11.37 -2.88 -2.38
C GLY A 32 11.19 -1.64 -3.25
N ARG A 33 10.72 -1.87 -4.48
CA ARG A 33 10.37 -0.80 -5.41
C ARG A 33 9.36 -1.28 -6.45
N TYR A 34 8.75 -0.35 -7.16
CA TYR A 34 8.17 -0.67 -8.46
C TYR A 34 9.29 -0.91 -9.48
N ALA A 35 9.08 -1.83 -10.41
CA ALA A 35 9.95 -2.01 -11.57
C ALA A 35 9.77 -0.84 -12.55
N SER A 36 8.52 -0.40 -12.74
CA SER A 36 8.17 0.88 -13.38
C SER A 36 7.13 1.61 -12.54
N LEU A 37 7.32 2.91 -12.32
CA LEU A 37 6.42 3.69 -11.47
C LEU A 37 4.97 3.62 -11.98
N PRO A 38 3.97 3.49 -11.09
CA PRO A 38 2.58 3.41 -11.49
C PRO A 38 2.09 4.77 -12.01
N GLU A 39 1.42 4.77 -13.16
CA GLU A 39 0.76 5.96 -13.72
C GLU A 39 -0.70 6.08 -13.25
N THR A 40 -1.28 4.98 -12.75
CA THR A 40 -2.63 4.92 -12.21
C THR A 40 -2.61 4.15 -10.89
N ALA A 41 -3.55 4.47 -9.99
CA ALA A 41 -3.70 3.80 -8.72
C ALA A 41 -5.18 3.69 -8.35
N SER A 42 -5.51 2.66 -7.58
CA SER A 42 -6.85 2.48 -6.98
C SER A 42 -6.76 2.63 -5.47
N THR A 43 -7.79 3.18 -4.85
CA THR A 43 -7.95 3.23 -3.39
C THR A 43 -8.47 1.91 -2.80
N ALA A 44 -8.80 0.92 -3.65
CA ALA A 44 -9.19 -0.42 -3.23
C ALA A 44 -8.03 -1.24 -2.63
N THR A 45 -6.79 -0.86 -2.93
CA THR A 45 -5.57 -1.48 -2.39
C THR A 45 -4.80 -0.45 -1.58
N THR A 46 -4.63 -0.72 -0.28
CA THR A 46 -3.74 0.08 0.58
C THR A 46 -2.31 -0.46 0.50
N ILE A 47 -1.33 0.40 0.23
CA ILE A 47 0.07 0.04 0.04
C ILE A 47 0.91 0.62 1.18
N HIS A 48 1.67 -0.23 1.87
CA HIS A 48 2.60 0.18 2.92
C HIS A 48 4.01 -0.12 2.48
N LEU A 49 4.77 0.92 2.16
CA LEU A 49 6.18 0.83 1.84
C LEU A 49 6.96 0.94 3.16
N ILE A 50 7.88 0.01 3.42
CA ILE A 50 8.73 0.04 4.61
C ILE A 50 10.16 -0.15 4.12
N HIS A 51 11.04 0.81 4.34
CA HIS A 51 12.36 0.79 3.69
C HIS A 51 13.48 1.14 4.66
N GLY A 52 14.60 0.43 4.57
CA GLY A 52 15.80 0.78 5.33
C GLY A 52 16.44 2.05 4.79
N GLY A 53 16.72 3.03 5.65
CA GLY A 53 17.29 4.31 5.24
C GLY A 53 18.69 4.21 4.62
N GLU A 54 19.42 3.14 4.91
CA GLU A 54 20.78 2.88 4.44
C GLU A 54 20.87 1.62 3.56
N ASP A 55 19.79 1.26 2.85
CA ASP A 55 19.75 0.07 1.99
C ASP A 55 20.71 0.19 0.77
N PRO A 56 21.81 -0.60 0.71
CA PRO A 56 22.76 -0.51 -0.39
C PRO A 56 22.36 -1.35 -1.61
N VAL A 57 21.27 -2.13 -1.53
CA VAL A 57 20.81 -3.04 -2.60
C VAL A 57 19.69 -2.39 -3.40
N ILE A 58 18.73 -1.77 -2.73
CA ILE A 58 17.65 -0.99 -3.34
C ILE A 58 17.62 0.37 -2.66
N ASP A 59 18.04 1.40 -3.39
CA ASP A 59 18.09 2.78 -2.88
C ASP A 59 16.71 3.24 -2.39
N LEU A 60 16.68 3.88 -1.21
CA LEU A 60 15.49 4.47 -0.60
C LEU A 60 14.73 5.41 -1.55
N ALA A 61 15.43 6.13 -2.44
CA ALA A 61 14.82 7.02 -3.42
C ALA A 61 13.78 6.32 -4.30
N HIS A 62 13.89 5.00 -4.51
CA HIS A 62 12.88 4.24 -5.23
C HIS A 62 11.56 4.09 -4.47
N ALA A 63 11.61 3.94 -3.15
CA ALA A 63 10.41 3.89 -2.30
C ALA A 63 9.76 5.27 -2.18
N VAL A 64 10.56 6.33 -2.09
CA VAL A 64 10.09 7.73 -2.11
C VAL A 64 9.39 8.03 -3.44
N ALA A 65 10.02 7.72 -4.58
CA ALA A 65 9.42 7.94 -5.89
C ALA A 65 8.12 7.12 -6.09
N ALA A 66 8.05 5.91 -5.53
CA ALA A 66 6.83 5.10 -5.53
C ALA A 66 5.70 5.76 -4.74
N GLN A 67 5.98 6.29 -3.55
CA GLN A 67 4.99 7.02 -2.75
C GLN A 67 4.48 8.24 -3.51
N GLU A 68 5.36 9.06 -4.07
CA GLU A 68 5.00 10.26 -4.83
C GLU A 68 4.11 9.92 -6.04
N ALA A 69 4.49 8.90 -6.82
CA ALA A 69 3.71 8.45 -7.97
C ALA A 69 2.31 7.96 -7.56
N LEU A 70 2.21 7.16 -6.49
CA LEU A 70 0.94 6.66 -5.97
C LEU A 70 0.04 7.79 -5.43
N ILE A 71 0.61 8.75 -4.69
CA ILE A 71 -0.13 9.92 -4.20
C ILE A 71 -0.64 10.75 -5.37
N SER A 72 0.21 11.02 -6.37
CA SER A 72 -0.16 11.76 -7.58
C SER A 72 -1.30 11.08 -8.35
N ALA A 73 -1.28 9.75 -8.42
CA ALA A 73 -2.33 8.94 -9.02
C ALA A 73 -3.58 8.76 -8.13
N GLY A 74 -3.63 9.38 -6.94
CA GLY A 74 -4.77 9.33 -6.02
C GLY A 74 -4.87 8.07 -5.16
N GLY A 75 -3.86 7.21 -5.18
CA GLY A 75 -3.79 5.94 -4.45
C GLY A 75 -3.74 6.09 -2.93
N ASP A 76 -3.83 4.95 -2.24
CA ASP A 76 -3.73 4.83 -0.79
C ASP A 76 -2.37 4.22 -0.41
N VAL A 77 -1.45 5.06 0.06
CA VAL A 77 -0.06 4.67 0.31
C VAL A 77 0.53 5.31 1.58
N THR A 78 1.33 4.55 2.31
CA THR A 78 2.24 5.06 3.35
C THR A 78 3.68 4.65 3.06
N LEU A 79 4.63 5.38 3.64
CA LEU A 79 6.06 5.07 3.61
C LEU A 79 6.65 5.27 5.00
N ASP A 80 7.17 4.19 5.58
CA ASP A 80 8.00 4.22 6.79
C ASP A 80 9.46 3.99 6.42
N ILE A 81 10.32 4.88 6.91
CA ILE A 81 11.77 4.78 6.73
C ILE A 81 12.38 4.36 8.05
N VAL A 82 13.16 3.27 8.03
CA VAL A 82 13.84 2.77 9.20
C VAL A 82 15.29 3.23 9.17
N GLU A 83 15.61 4.22 10.00
CA GLU A 83 16.95 4.77 10.16
C GLU A 83 17.96 3.68 10.57
N ASP A 84 19.19 3.80 10.10
CA ASP A 84 20.30 2.86 10.37
C ASP A 84 19.98 1.40 10.00
N LEU A 85 19.03 1.17 9.08
CA LEU A 85 18.70 -0.16 8.55
C LEU A 85 19.14 -0.27 7.08
N GLY A 86 19.92 -1.31 6.79
CA GLY A 86 20.28 -1.67 5.42
C GLY A 86 19.21 -2.51 4.71
N HIS A 87 19.64 -3.49 3.92
CA HIS A 87 18.75 -4.41 3.20
C HIS A 87 18.28 -5.57 4.10
N ALA A 88 17.38 -5.30 5.04
CA ALA A 88 16.93 -6.29 6.01
C ALA A 88 15.55 -5.97 6.61
N ILE A 89 14.97 -6.95 7.31
CA ILE A 89 13.81 -6.76 8.18
C ILE A 89 14.30 -6.89 9.62
N ASP A 90 14.01 -5.89 10.46
CA ASP A 90 14.26 -5.92 11.90
C ASP A 90 12.94 -5.78 12.68
N ASN A 91 13.03 -5.69 14.01
CA ASN A 91 11.84 -5.56 14.85
C ASN A 91 11.11 -4.23 14.61
N ARG A 92 11.82 -3.16 14.22
CA ARG A 92 11.22 -1.83 13.97
C ARG A 92 10.41 -1.86 12.69
N SER A 93 10.98 -2.38 11.60
CA SER A 93 10.26 -2.53 10.33
C SER A 93 9.08 -3.49 10.45
N MET A 94 9.24 -4.60 11.18
CA MET A 94 8.13 -5.52 11.46
C MET A 94 7.01 -4.85 12.28
N GLN A 95 7.36 -4.00 13.24
CA GLN A 95 6.39 -3.28 14.05
C GLN A 95 5.56 -2.32 13.18
N PHE A 96 6.19 -1.56 12.27
CA PHE A 96 5.46 -0.71 11.31
C PHE A 96 4.46 -1.52 10.48
N ALA A 97 4.86 -2.70 9.97
CA ALA A 97 3.97 -3.57 9.22
C ALA A 97 2.76 -4.04 10.05
N LEU A 98 2.99 -4.43 11.31
CA LEU A 98 1.92 -4.85 12.21
C LEU A 98 0.98 -3.70 12.58
N ASP A 99 1.50 -2.49 12.76
CA ASP A 99 0.68 -1.32 13.09
C ASP A 99 -0.18 -0.90 11.90
N HIS A 100 0.39 -0.87 10.70
CA HIS A 100 -0.38 -0.63 9.48
C HIS A 100 -1.44 -1.70 9.22
N TRP A 101 -1.12 -2.96 9.50
CA TRP A 101 -2.08 -4.06 9.42
C TRP A 101 -3.28 -3.87 10.36
N ARG A 102 -3.02 -3.44 11.59
CA ARG A 102 -4.02 -3.38 12.66
C ARG A 102 -4.83 -2.09 12.66
N TYR A 103 -4.21 -0.97 12.31
CA TYR A 103 -4.76 0.34 12.61
C TYR A 103 -5.02 1.24 11.39
N THR A 104 -4.49 0.91 10.21
CA THR A 104 -4.81 1.69 9.02
C THR A 104 -6.19 1.33 8.49
N ILE A 105 -7.09 2.32 8.48
CA ILE A 105 -8.37 2.27 7.78
C ILE A 105 -8.13 2.69 6.32
N PRO A 106 -8.45 1.85 5.33
CA PRO A 106 -8.28 2.19 3.92
C PRO A 106 -8.99 3.48 3.52
N LYS A 107 -8.36 4.27 2.64
CA LYS A 107 -8.85 5.58 2.20
C LYS A 107 -10.28 5.55 1.64
N HIS A 108 -10.63 4.49 0.89
CA HIS A 108 -11.96 4.38 0.29
C HIS A 108 -13.11 4.35 1.32
N TYR A 109 -12.88 3.87 2.55
CA TYR A 109 -13.90 3.92 3.59
C TYR A 109 -14.13 5.35 4.11
N PHE A 110 -13.08 6.19 4.12
CA PHE A 110 -13.24 7.60 4.42
C PHE A 110 -13.96 8.32 3.29
N ASP A 111 -13.59 8.03 2.03
CA ASP A 111 -14.25 8.59 0.85
C ASP A 111 -15.73 8.21 0.84
N GLU A 112 -16.07 6.96 1.16
CA GLU A 112 -17.45 6.47 1.29
C GLU A 112 -18.21 7.20 2.42
N ALA A 113 -17.61 7.30 3.61
CA ALA A 113 -18.23 8.00 4.74
C ALA A 113 -18.45 9.51 4.47
N LEU A 114 -17.52 10.14 3.76
CA LEU A 114 -17.62 11.55 3.36
C LEU A 114 -18.58 11.77 2.19
N SER A 115 -18.75 10.77 1.31
CA SER A 115 -19.66 10.86 0.16
C SER A 115 -21.13 11.04 0.56
N GLY A 116 -21.48 10.77 1.82
CA GLY A 116 -22.76 11.17 2.39
C GLY A 116 -23.98 10.59 1.67
N GLY A 117 -23.81 9.45 1.00
CA GLY A 117 -24.94 8.69 0.44
C GLY A 117 -25.93 8.43 1.56
N LYS A 118 -27.15 8.95 1.41
CA LYS A 118 -28.20 8.84 2.43
C LYS A 118 -28.40 7.36 2.78
N PRO A 119 -28.37 6.97 4.06
CA PRO A 119 -28.88 5.66 4.47
C PRO A 119 -30.37 5.63 4.16
N GLY A 120 -30.81 4.89 3.14
CA GLY A 120 -32.23 4.65 2.91
C GLY A 120 -32.77 4.43 1.49
N ASP A 121 -31.97 4.47 0.42
CA ASP A 121 -32.52 4.26 -0.94
C ASP A 121 -32.36 2.83 -1.52
N ASP A 122 -31.62 1.92 -0.87
CA ASP A 122 -31.38 0.58 -1.44
C ASP A 122 -32.10 -0.58 -0.73
N ASP A 123 -32.90 -0.32 0.32
CA ASP A 123 -33.68 -1.35 1.01
C ASP A 123 -35.15 -1.43 0.54
N VAL A 124 -35.39 -1.21 -0.77
CA VAL A 124 -36.63 -1.67 -1.41
C VAL A 124 -36.30 -2.85 -2.31
N ILE A 125 -36.04 -4.00 -1.69
CA ILE A 125 -36.24 -5.28 -2.36
C ILE A 125 -37.75 -5.48 -2.43
N GLU A 126 -38.35 -5.21 -3.59
CA GLU A 126 -39.71 -5.65 -3.88
C GLU A 126 -39.77 -7.17 -3.69
N MET A 127 -40.47 -7.62 -2.64
CA MET A 127 -40.92 -9.00 -2.57
C MET A 127 -41.96 -9.18 -3.67
N MET A 128 -41.61 -9.98 -4.69
CA MET A 128 -42.56 -10.56 -5.65
C MET A 128 -43.74 -11.23 -4.96
#